data_AF-A0A927HPI7-F1
#
_entry.id   AF-A0A927HPI7-F1
#
_cell.length_a   1.000
_cell.length_b   1.000
_cell.length_c   1.000
_cell.angle_alpha   90.00
_cell.angle_beta   90.00
_cell.angle_gamma   90.00
#
_symmetry.space_group_name_H-M   'P 1'
#
loop_
_entity.id
_entity.type
_entity.pdbx_description
1 polymer ?
#
loop_
_entity_poly.entity_id
_entity_poly.type
_entity_poly.pdbx_seq_one_letter_code
_entity_poly.pdbx_strand_id
1 'polypeptide(L)' 'MNIDVETLVKQLGKPYQDIYDQGLIPYKTKPTGTISDDISRVEYEARRNIFIFYQ' A
#
# COMPACT_ATOMS: atom_id res chain seq x y z
N MET A 1 -1.26 14.75 4.86
CA MET A 1 -1.50 13.62 3.94
C MET A 1 -2.99 13.62 3.66
N ASN A 2 -3.39 13.87 2.41
CA ASN A 2 -4.78 13.88 1.98
C ASN A 2 -5.02 12.61 1.15
N ILE A 3 -6.05 11.85 1.45
CA ILE A 3 -6.34 10.57 0.79
C ILE A 3 -7.74 10.67 0.18
N ASP A 4 -7.85 10.40 -1.12
CA ASP A 4 -9.13 10.24 -1.78
C ASP A 4 -9.66 8.82 -1.54
N VAL A 5 -10.43 8.67 -0.44
CA VAL A 5 -10.98 7.39 0.00
C VAL A 5 -12.00 6.84 -0.98
N GLU A 6 -12.78 7.71 -1.64
CA GLU A 6 -13.81 7.28 -2.59
C GLU A 6 -13.16 6.59 -3.79
N THR A 7 -12.13 7.22 -4.36
CA THR A 7 -11.38 6.65 -5.48
C THR A 7 -10.67 5.36 -5.07
N LEU A 8 -10.10 5.29 -3.86
CA LEU A 8 -9.42 4.09 -3.36
C LEU A 8 -10.39 2.90 -3.20
N VAL A 9 -11.58 3.12 -2.64
CA VAL A 9 -12.59 2.05 -2.46
C VAL A 9 -13.04 1.47 -3.80
N LYS A 10 -13.12 2.29 -4.85
CA LYS A 10 -13.45 1.82 -6.21
C LYS A 10 -12.37 0.94 -6.84
N GLN A 11 -11.14 0.94 -6.33
CA GLN A 11 -10.07 0.08 -6.83
C GLN A 11 -9.96 -1.26 -6.09
N LEU A 12 -10.78 -1.51 -5.05
CA LEU A 12 -10.76 -2.78 -4.33
C LEU A 12 -11.01 -3.95 -5.30
N GLY A 13 -10.25 -5.03 -5.13
CA GLY A 13 -10.28 -6.21 -6.01
C GLY A 13 -9.34 -6.13 -7.22
N LYS A 14 -8.69 -4.98 -7.47
CA LYS A 14 -7.59 -4.90 -8.45
C LYS A 14 -6.25 -5.31 -7.84
N PRO A 15 -5.27 -5.72 -8.66
CA PRO A 15 -3.91 -5.95 -8.22
C PRO A 15 -3.32 -4.73 -7.50
N TYR A 16 -2.52 -4.97 -6.46
CA TYR A 16 -1.86 -3.92 -5.68
C TYR A 16 -1.03 -2.96 -6.56
N GLN A 17 -0.30 -3.50 -7.53
CA GLN A 17 0.57 -2.73 -8.42
C GLN A 17 -0.24 -1.67 -9.21
N ASP A 18 -1.42 -2.03 -9.72
CA ASP A 18 -2.28 -1.10 -10.46
C ASP A 18 -2.76 0.06 -9.58
N ILE A 19 -2.98 -0.19 -8.29
CA ILE A 19 -3.40 0.84 -7.31
C ILE A 19 -2.21 1.71 -6.91
N TYR A 20 -1.02 1.09 -6.77
CA TYR A 20 0.22 1.77 -6.44
C TYR A 20 0.67 2.73 -7.56
N ASP A 21 0.62 2.29 -8.81
CA ASP A 21 1.02 3.09 -9.98
C ASP A 21 0.14 4.34 -10.18
N GLN A 22 -1.11 4.30 -9.69
CA GLN A 22 -2.01 5.45 -9.67
C GLN A 22 -1.67 6.49 -8.57
N GLY A 23 -0.76 6.16 -7.64
CA GLY A 23 -0.35 7.05 -6.55
C GLY A 23 -1.44 7.33 -5.53
N LEU A 24 -2.50 6.51 -5.48
CA LEU A 24 -3.66 6.72 -4.61
C LEU A 24 -3.37 6.46 -3.13
N ILE A 25 -2.35 5.65 -2.84
CA ILE A 25 -1.93 5.32 -1.47
C ILE A 25 -0.66 6.14 -1.17
N PRO A 26 -0.76 7.22 -0.37
CA PRO A 26 0.41 7.99 0.01
C PRO A 26 1.20 7.24 1.08
N TYR A 27 2.31 6.63 0.65
CA TYR A 27 3.30 6.08 1.56
C TYR A 27 4.31 7.14 1.98
N LYS A 28 4.71 7.13 3.25
CA LYS A 28 5.85 7.95 3.72
C LYS A 28 7.18 7.40 3.21
N THR A 29 7.31 6.08 3.17
CA THR A 29 8.48 5.36 2.66
C THR A 29 8.01 4.41 1.57
N LYS A 30 8.72 4.39 0.44
CA LYS A 30 8.38 3.51 -0.68
C LYS A 30 8.41 2.03 -0.23
N PRO A 31 7.36 1.25 -0.52
CA PRO A 31 7.38 -0.20 -0.30
C PRO A 31 8.45 -0.88 -1.16
N THR A 32 9.10 -1.89 -0.59
CA THR A 32 10.06 -2.76 -1.26
C THR A 32 9.55 -4.19 -1.27
N GLY A 33 9.76 -4.89 -2.39
CA GLY A 33 9.36 -6.27 -2.59
C GLY A 33 9.78 -6.70 -4.00
N THR A 34 10.07 -7.99 -4.19
CA THR A 34 10.35 -8.53 -5.52
C THR A 34 9.08 -9.07 -6.16
N ILE A 35 9.01 -9.18 -7.48
CA ILE A 35 7.83 -9.71 -8.20
C ILE A 35 7.51 -11.17 -7.78
N SER A 36 8.49 -11.89 -7.22
CA SER A 36 8.31 -13.23 -6.68
C SER A 36 7.79 -13.25 -5.24
N ASP A 37 7.72 -12.10 -4.57
CA ASP A 37 7.23 -11.99 -3.20
C ASP A 37 5.75 -11.64 -3.23
N ASP A 38 4.93 -12.48 -2.60
CA ASP A 38 3.51 -12.18 -2.32
C ASP A 38 3.35 -11.09 -1.25
N ILE A 39 4.46 -10.58 -0.71
CA ILE A 39 4.52 -9.63 0.41
C ILE A 39 5.34 -8.38 0.04
N SER A 40 4.75 -7.21 0.25
CA SER A 40 5.44 -5.93 0.19
C SER A 40 5.89 -5.51 1.59
N ARG A 41 7.17 -5.15 1.75
CA ARG A 41 7.75 -4.66 3.01
C ARG A 41 7.86 -3.14 2.98
N VAL A 42 7.59 -2.50 4.10
CA VAL A 42 7.86 -1.07 4.30
C VAL A 42 8.67 -0.97 5.57
N GLU A 43 9.85 -0.37 5.48
CA GLU A 43 10.68 -0.08 6.63
C GLU A 43 10.10 1.16 7.34
N TYR A 44 9.55 0.96 8.53
CA TYR A 44 8.86 1.99 9.30
C TYR A 44 9.74 2.48 10.46
N GLU A 45 9.99 3.78 10.52
CA GLU A 45 10.39 4.47 11.75
C GLU A 45 9.17 4.54 12.68
N ALA A 46 9.23 3.84 13.81
CA ALA A 46 8.11 3.53 14.69
C ALA A 46 7.45 4.78 15.31
N ARG A 47 6.54 5.42 14.57
CA ARG A 47 5.54 6.35 15.11
C ARG A 47 4.18 6.14 14.44
N ARG A 48 3.50 5.09 14.94
CA ARG A 48 2.05 4.81 14.85
C ARG A 48 1.50 4.25 13.51
N ASN A 49 1.01 3.01 13.64
CA ASN A 49 -0.24 2.43 13.11
C ASN A 49 -0.23 1.48 11.88
N ILE A 50 -0.82 0.30 12.17
CA ILE A 50 -1.52 -0.72 11.37
C ILE A 50 -0.67 -1.72 10.57
N PHE A 51 -0.70 -2.97 11.04
CA PHE A 51 -0.25 -4.19 10.36
C PHE A 51 -1.45 -4.81 9.60
N ILE A 52 -1.29 -5.15 8.33
CA ILE A 52 -2.20 -6.05 7.61
C ILE A 52 -1.42 -7.34 7.33
N PHE A 53 -1.75 -8.42 8.05
CA PHE A 53 -1.37 -9.78 7.70
C PHE A 53 -2.53 -10.42 6.94
N TYR A 54 -2.25 -11.08 5.82
CA TYR A 54 -3.14 -12.12 5.28
C TYR A 54 -2.60 -13.48 5.75
N GLN A 55 -3.50 -14.32 6.28
CA GLN A 55 -3.23 -15.70 6.71
C GLN A 55 -3.61 -16.66 5.58
#